data_AF-A0A1H8FYK6-F1
#
_entry.id   AF-A0A1H8FYK6-F1
#
_cell.length_a   1.000
_cell.length_b   1.000
_cell.length_c   1.000
_cell.angle_alpha   90.00
_cell.angle_beta   90.00
_cell.angle_gamma   90.00
#
_symmetry.space_group_name_H-M   'P 1'
#
loop_
_entity.id
_entity.type
_entity.pdbx_description
1 polymer ?
#
loop_
_entity_poly.entity_id
_entity_poly.type
_entity_poly.pdbx_seq_one_letter_code
_entity_poly.pdbx_strand_id
1 'polypeptide(L)'
;MAMQMLIVRTIVHGEKWFLCDDNGGDLVSGDPVHLLGFHGFYLVAEQDGRANANRPRAREWETWELIDINGGSLVSGDTVVLRNTAHGEARFLVAEEDGRANANRTSAGDWEAWTITFH
;
A
#
# COMPACT_ATOMS: atom_id res chain seq x y z
N MET A 1 19.69 0.43 11.02
CA MET A 1 18.35 0.32 11.61
C MET A 1 17.71 -0.93 11.01
N ALA A 2 17.23 -1.88 11.82
CA ALA A 2 16.81 -3.19 11.32
C ALA A 2 15.33 -3.12 10.89
N MET A 3 15.07 -3.42 9.62
CA MET A 3 13.71 -3.59 9.10
C MET A 3 13.09 -4.81 9.79
N GLN A 4 12.07 -4.59 10.62
CA GLN A 4 11.41 -5.66 11.35
C GLN A 4 10.35 -6.28 10.43
N MET A 5 10.63 -7.48 9.90
CA MET A 5 9.69 -8.22 9.06
C MET A 5 8.88 -9.18 9.95
N LEU A 6 7.65 -8.82 10.29
CA LEU A 6 6.73 -9.69 11.01
C LEU A 6 6.14 -10.72 10.03
N ILE A 7 6.29 -12.01 10.31
CA ILE A 7 5.67 -13.10 9.55
C ILE A 7 4.86 -13.96 10.51
N VAL A 8 3.53 -13.98 10.38
CA VAL A 8 2.68 -14.99 11.01
C VAL A 8 1.80 -15.70 9.98
N ARG A 9 1.90 -17.04 10.02
CA ARG A 9 1.21 -18.00 9.18
C ARG A 9 -0.09 -18.45 9.84
N THR A 10 -1.23 -18.19 9.20
CA THR A 10 -2.45 -19.03 9.05
C THR A 10 -3.39 -18.26 8.10
N ILE A 11 -3.97 -18.91 7.08
CA ILE A 11 -4.75 -18.28 6.00
C ILE A 11 -6.20 -18.77 6.07
N VAL A 12 -7.14 -17.82 6.06
CA VAL A 12 -8.50 -17.97 5.50
C VAL A 12 -8.79 -16.70 4.70
N HIS A 13 -8.49 -16.77 3.39
CA HIS A 13 -8.74 -15.77 2.33
C HIS A 13 -7.83 -14.52 2.29
N GLY A 14 -7.13 -14.32 1.17
CA GLY A 14 -6.36 -13.11 0.83
C GLY A 14 -4.89 -13.36 0.46
N GLU A 15 -4.42 -12.71 -0.61
CA GLU A 15 -2.97 -12.58 -0.88
C GLU A 15 -2.38 -11.57 0.11
N LYS A 16 -1.31 -11.98 0.82
CA LYS A 16 -0.63 -11.12 1.81
C LYS A 16 0.52 -10.36 1.15
N TRP A 17 0.71 -9.13 1.62
CA TRP A 17 1.86 -8.29 1.29
C TRP A 17 2.71 -8.10 2.55
N PHE A 18 4.02 -8.01 2.38
CA PHE A 18 4.87 -7.46 3.44
C PHE A 18 4.84 -5.95 3.31
N LEU A 19 4.38 -5.28 4.37
CA LEU A 19 4.42 -3.83 4.47
C LEU A 19 5.78 -3.43 5.06
N CYS A 20 6.58 -2.71 4.29
CA CYS A 20 7.86 -2.17 4.74
C CYS A 20 7.68 -0.68 5.04
N ASP A 21 7.85 -0.28 6.29
CA ASP A 21 7.90 1.12 6.70
C ASP A 21 9.33 1.68 6.52
N ASP A 22 9.44 2.78 5.79
CA ASP A 22 10.72 3.41 5.45
C ASP A 22 11.25 4.36 6.53
N ASN A 23 10.37 4.93 7.36
CA ASN A 23 10.78 5.92 8.36
C ASN A 23 11.12 5.28 9.72
N GLY A 24 10.60 4.08 9.97
CA GLY A 24 10.81 3.29 11.17
C GLY A 24 10.05 3.85 12.38
N GLY A 25 9.82 2.99 13.37
CA GLY A 25 9.04 3.33 14.56
C GLY A 25 7.73 2.55 14.57
N ASP A 26 6.72 3.13 15.21
CA ASP A 26 5.36 2.59 15.10
C ASP A 26 4.77 3.03 13.75
N LEU A 27 4.15 2.09 13.03
CA LEU A 27 3.46 2.40 11.79
C LEU A 27 2.23 3.29 12.07
N VAL A 28 2.20 4.47 11.48
CA VAL A 28 1.14 5.48 11.65
C VAL A 28 0.64 6.03 10.32
N SER A 29 -0.51 6.69 10.36
CA SER A 29 -1.07 7.39 9.20
C SER A 29 -0.11 8.46 8.68
N GLY A 30 0.15 8.45 7.37
CA GLY A 30 1.10 9.33 6.68
C GLY A 30 2.49 8.72 6.47
N ASP A 31 2.73 7.50 6.96
CA ASP A 31 4.04 6.87 6.77
C ASP A 31 4.29 6.45 5.32
N PRO A 32 5.52 6.68 4.81
CA PRO A 32 5.97 6.12 3.55
C PRO A 32 6.22 4.61 3.72
N VAL A 33 5.48 3.83 2.94
CA VAL A 33 5.52 2.37 2.97
C VAL A 33 5.74 1.78 1.58
N HIS A 34 6.24 0.56 1.57
CA HIS A 34 6.29 -0.28 0.38
C HIS A 34 5.49 -1.57 0.59
N LEU A 35 4.79 -2.02 -0.44
CA LEU A 35 4.11 -3.32 -0.44
C LEU A 35 4.95 -4.32 -1.23
N LEU A 36 5.61 -5.24 -0.53
CA LEU A 36 6.42 -6.30 -1.12
C LEU A 36 5.61 -7.59 -1.25
N GLY A 37 5.44 -8.06 -2.48
CA GLY A 37 4.74 -9.30 -2.79
C GLY A 37 5.60 -10.51 -2.47
N PHE A 38 4.95 -11.68 -2.34
CA PHE A 38 5.61 -12.95 -2.02
C PHE A 38 6.79 -13.30 -2.95
N HIS A 39 6.71 -12.91 -4.23
CA HIS A 39 7.74 -13.18 -5.24
C HIS A 39 8.91 -12.18 -5.23
N GLY A 40 8.99 -11.30 -4.23
CA GLY A 40 10.10 -10.35 -4.11
C GLY A 40 9.96 -9.11 -5.01
N PHE A 41 8.74 -8.78 -5.43
CA PHE A 41 8.45 -7.60 -6.25
C PHE A 41 7.53 -6.63 -5.52
N TYR A 42 7.82 -5.34 -5.67
CA TYR A 42 7.06 -4.26 -5.05
C TYR A 42 5.88 -3.81 -5.91
N LEU A 43 4.80 -3.41 -5.25
CA LEU A 43 3.66 -2.72 -5.85
C LEU A 43 4.09 -1.34 -6.34
N VAL A 44 3.85 -1.05 -7.61
CA VAL A 44 4.28 0.18 -8.28
C VAL A 44 3.09 0.95 -8.86
N ALA A 45 3.12 2.27 -8.70
CA ALA A 45 2.27 3.21 -9.42
C ALA A 45 2.94 3.59 -10.74
N GLU A 46 2.47 3.03 -11.85
CA GLU A 46 3.03 3.31 -13.17
C GLU A 46 2.66 4.71 -13.66
N GLN A 47 3.52 5.29 -14.51
CA GLN A 47 3.26 6.60 -15.09
C GLN A 47 1.97 6.62 -15.94
N ASP A 48 1.62 5.50 -16.57
CA ASP A 48 0.39 5.32 -17.35
C ASP A 48 -0.87 5.08 -16.48
N GLY A 49 -0.72 5.11 -15.15
CA GLY A 49 -1.82 4.97 -14.19
C GLY A 49 -2.15 3.53 -13.82
N ARG A 50 -1.42 2.53 -14.32
CA ARG A 50 -1.59 1.14 -13.88
C ARG A 50 -0.95 0.89 -12.52
N ALA A 51 -1.47 -0.10 -11.81
CA ALA A 51 -0.78 -0.70 -10.67
C ALA A 51 -0.18 -2.05 -11.10
N ASN A 52 1.09 -2.29 -10.79
CA ASN A 52 1.78 -3.56 -11.07
C ASN A 52 2.57 -4.04 -9.86
N ALA A 53 2.96 -5.31 -9.85
CA ALA A 53 3.79 -5.92 -8.80
C ALA A 53 5.06 -6.55 -9.39
N ASN A 54 5.91 -5.74 -10.01
CA ASN A 54 6.97 -6.22 -10.91
C ASN A 54 8.33 -5.52 -10.70
N ARG A 55 8.49 -4.75 -9.62
CA ARG A 55 9.71 -3.97 -9.37
C ARG A 55 10.60 -4.68 -8.36
N PRO A 56 11.87 -4.97 -8.67
CA PRO A 56 12.75 -5.73 -7.77
C PRO A 56 13.36 -4.86 -6.66
N ARG A 57 13.13 -3.55 -6.69
CA ARG A 57 13.64 -2.57 -5.74
C ARG A 57 12.58 -1.50 -5.57
N ALA A 58 12.49 -0.97 -4.36
CA ALA A 58 11.59 0.11 -4.04
C ALA A 58 12.30 1.47 -4.15
N ARG A 59 11.64 2.41 -4.82
CA ARG A 59 11.98 3.82 -4.99
C ARG A 59 10.66 4.61 -5.02
N GLU A 60 10.71 5.84 -5.52
CA GLU A 60 9.58 6.77 -5.53
C GLU A 60 8.26 6.19 -6.11
N TRP A 61 8.30 5.32 -7.12
CA TRP A 61 7.06 4.77 -7.73
C TRP A 61 6.47 3.61 -6.92
N GLU A 62 7.28 2.99 -6.07
CA GLU A 62 6.88 1.91 -5.17
C GLU A 62 6.63 2.43 -3.75
N THR A 63 6.93 3.71 -3.47
CA THR A 63 6.61 4.38 -2.20
C THR A 63 5.15 4.82 -2.20
N TRP A 64 4.40 4.34 -1.23
CA TRP A 64 3.03 4.74 -0.98
C TRP A 64 2.96 5.40 0.38
N GLU A 65 2.16 6.44 0.52
CA GLU A 65 1.79 6.97 1.82
C GLU A 65 0.55 6.23 2.30
N LEU A 66 0.65 5.58 3.45
CA LEU A 66 -0.44 4.85 4.08
C LEU A 66 -1.26 5.82 4.92
N ILE A 67 -2.47 6.15 4.48
CA ILE A 67 -3.31 7.13 5.15
C ILE A 67 -4.51 6.40 5.76
N ASP A 68 -4.57 6.36 7.07
CA ASP A 68 -5.75 5.96 7.83
C ASP A 68 -6.83 7.04 7.73
N ILE A 69 -8.01 6.66 7.26
CA ILE A 69 -9.14 7.58 7.09
C ILE A 69 -10.11 7.56 8.27
N ASN A 70 -10.05 6.56 9.16
CA ASN A 70 -10.90 6.53 10.36
C ASN A 70 -10.19 7.17 11.57
N GLY A 71 -8.86 7.23 11.53
CA GLY A 71 -8.00 7.94 12.47
C GLY A 71 -7.74 7.18 13.77
N GLY A 72 -6.72 7.62 14.51
CA GLY A 72 -6.29 6.97 15.75
C GLY A 72 -4.99 6.19 15.55
N SER A 73 -4.80 5.13 16.34
CA SER A 73 -3.70 4.20 16.12
C SER A 73 -4.09 3.21 15.05
N LEU A 74 -3.21 3.00 14.07
CA LEU A 74 -3.45 2.07 12.98
C LEU A 74 -3.52 0.63 13.49
N VAL A 75 -4.66 -0.02 13.30
CA VAL A 75 -4.96 -1.39 13.75
C VAL A 75 -5.66 -2.20 12.65
N SER A 76 -5.69 -3.52 12.83
CA SER A 76 -6.46 -4.40 11.94
C SER A 76 -7.94 -4.01 11.93
N GLY A 77 -8.51 -3.88 10.73
CA GLY A 77 -9.90 -3.46 10.53
C GLY A 77 -10.05 -2.00 10.13
N ASP A 78 -8.98 -1.20 10.21
CA ASP A 78 -9.04 0.19 9.78
C ASP A 78 -9.18 0.31 8.27
N THR A 79 -9.86 1.39 7.88
CA THR A 79 -9.95 1.78 6.47
C THR A 79 -8.79 2.71 6.16
N VAL A 80 -8.04 2.36 5.12
CA VAL A 80 -6.86 3.10 4.68
C VAL A 80 -6.95 3.41 3.19
N VAL A 81 -6.17 4.38 2.75
CA VAL A 81 -5.89 4.65 1.33
C VAL A 81 -4.38 4.67 1.11
N LEU A 82 -3.95 4.27 -0.09
CA LEU A 82 -2.55 4.28 -0.49
C LEU A 82 -2.33 5.37 -1.53
N ARG A 83 -1.54 6.39 -1.19
CA ARG A 83 -1.26 7.54 -2.07
C ARG A 83 0.17 7.51 -2.58
N ASN A 84 0.37 7.61 -3.88
CA ASN A 84 1.66 7.86 -4.51
C ASN A 84 1.70 9.29 -5.09
N THR A 85 2.84 9.98 -5.00
CA THR A 85 3.01 11.36 -5.52
C THR A 85 4.18 11.49 -6.50
N ALA A 86 4.80 10.38 -6.91
CA ALA A 86 6.03 10.39 -7.70
C ALA A 86 5.88 10.98 -9.11
N HIS A 87 4.65 11.05 -9.62
CA HIS A 87 4.35 11.59 -10.95
C HIS A 87 3.90 13.07 -10.93
N GLY A 88 4.13 13.77 -9.82
CA GLY A 88 3.85 15.21 -9.66
C GLY A 88 2.43 15.54 -9.18
N GLU A 89 1.51 14.60 -9.29
CA GLU A 89 0.15 14.66 -8.75
C GLU A 89 -0.11 13.45 -7.84
N ALA A 90 -1.09 13.56 -6.93
CA ALA A 90 -1.50 12.44 -6.10
C ALA A 90 -2.21 11.38 -6.96
N ARG A 91 -1.82 10.11 -6.76
CA ARG A 91 -2.43 8.93 -7.37
C ARG A 91 -2.79 7.93 -6.27
N PHE A 92 -4.05 7.55 -6.21
CA PHE A 92 -4.53 6.57 -5.24
C PHE A 92 -4.65 5.18 -5.86
N LEU A 93 -4.29 4.15 -5.09
CA LEU A 93 -4.54 2.76 -5.46
C LEU A 93 -6.06 2.50 -5.42
N VAL A 94 -6.60 2.02 -6.53
CA VAL A 94 -8.04 1.80 -6.72
C VAL A 94 -8.33 0.35 -7.10
N ALA A 95 -9.39 -0.23 -6.54
CA ALA A 95 -9.99 -1.47 -7.02
C ALA A 95 -11.13 -1.15 -8.00
N GLU A 96 -10.97 -1.52 -9.26
CA GLU A 96 -12.00 -1.31 -10.27
C GLU A 96 -13.05 -2.43 -10.23
N GLU A 97 -14.27 -2.13 -10.68
CA GLU A 97 -15.38 -3.10 -10.76
C GLU A 97 -15.04 -4.33 -11.63
N ASP A 98 -14.14 -4.18 -12.61
CA ASP A 98 -13.69 -5.26 -13.49
C ASP A 98 -12.60 -6.16 -12.88
N GLY A 99 -12.27 -5.96 -11.60
CA GLY A 99 -11.29 -6.75 -10.86
C GLY A 99 -9.84 -6.31 -11.07
N ARG A 100 -9.59 -5.23 -11.81
CA ARG A 100 -8.25 -4.65 -11.95
C ARG A 100 -7.91 -3.73 -10.78
N ALA A 101 -6.62 -3.62 -10.50
CA ALA A 101 -6.08 -2.55 -9.66
C ALA A 101 -5.43 -1.49 -10.56
N ASN A 102 -5.63 -0.21 -10.24
CA ASN A 102 -4.96 0.92 -10.90
C ASN A 102 -4.40 1.91 -9.87
N ALA A 103 -3.60 2.85 -10.35
CA ALA A 103 -2.99 3.94 -9.58
C ALA A 103 -3.21 5.28 -10.33
N ASN A 104 -4.46 5.65 -10.59
CA ASN A 104 -4.81 6.71 -11.54
C ASN A 104 -5.83 7.74 -11.00
N ARG A 105 -6.23 7.64 -9.73
CA ARG A 105 -7.24 8.50 -9.12
C ARG A 105 -6.57 9.69 -8.44
N THR A 106 -7.11 10.89 -8.59
CA THR A 106 -6.56 12.13 -8.00
C THR A 106 -7.16 12.48 -6.64
N SER A 107 -8.16 11.72 -6.19
CA SER A 107 -8.83 11.85 -4.89
C SER A 107 -9.25 10.47 -4.43
N ALA A 108 -9.34 10.27 -3.10
CA ALA A 108 -9.87 9.05 -2.52
C ALA A 108 -11.39 9.13 -2.31
N GLY A 109 -12.06 8.01 -2.55
CA GLY A 109 -13.43 7.69 -2.17
C GLY A 109 -13.56 6.18 -1.91
N ASP A 110 -14.76 5.64 -2.09
CA ASP A 110 -15.06 4.25 -1.71
C ASP A 110 -14.23 3.19 -2.47
N TRP A 111 -13.78 3.49 -3.69
CA TRP A 111 -13.04 2.52 -4.52
C TRP A 111 -11.54 2.52 -4.25
N GLU A 112 -11.03 3.58 -3.63
CA GLU A 112 -9.64 3.73 -3.18
C GLU A 112 -9.46 3.31 -1.72
N ALA A 113 -10.56 2.97 -1.03
CA ALA A 113 -10.58 2.56 0.36
C ALA A 113 -10.31 1.06 0.49
N TRP A 114 -9.36 0.72 1.35
CA TRP A 114 -8.92 -0.66 1.63
C TRP A 114 -9.03 -0.93 3.13
N THR A 115 -9.35 -2.17 3.50
CA THR A 115 -9.25 -2.61 4.90
C THR A 115 -7.86 -3.18 5.16
N ILE A 116 -7.13 -2.63 6.13
CA ILE A 116 -5.84 -3.19 6.55
C ILE A 116 -6.05 -4.30 7.60
N THR A 117 -5.22 -5.34 7.55
CA THR A 117 -5.22 -6.40 8.58
C THR A 117 -3.78 -6.85 8.83
N PHE A 118 -3.34 -6.72 10.07
CA PHE A 118 -2.07 -7.25 10.56
C PHE A 118 -2.22 -8.71 11.00
N HIS A 119 -1.18 -9.51 10.77
CA HIS A 119 -1.13 -10.94 11.08
C HIS A 119 0.12 -11.31 11.86
#